data_AF-A0A240U348-F1
#
_entry.id   AF-A0A240U348-F1
#
_cell.length_a   1.000
_cell.length_b   1.000
_cell.length_c   1.000
_cell.angle_alpha   90.00
_cell.angle_beta   90.00
_cell.angle_gamma   90.00
#
_symmetry.space_group_name_H-M   'P 1'
#
loop_
_entity.id
_entity.type
_entity.pdbx_description
1 polymer ?
#
loop_
_entity_poly.entity_id
_entity_poly.type
_entity_poly.pdbx_seq_one_letter_code
_entity_poly.pdbx_strand_id
1 'polypeptide(L)'
;MSSIQIMAFDASGAIRFVGDVLRGAACGCFCPMCKSPLVAKQGDTNEWHFSHEASQERPECEAGAENLARSLGIEFARELAERGALVLPEYRTSAGVFSAWLDRSQDVAWNAQISGPLAWREHPPKSKVVATGALDTGAAFALFVQVGDAGVPQVDDLPEHCAYGSLVVSAAWPSGTRTREDAMAILKQTVSFRWGYHPDTLGLRATAQAAIEAEESAVRQRTEALQRERANAAGRRWAEIGKRLERPYDVPPVLRDVGLQASPAPKPTASTPPSGTRFPAYPGHALGCNFQFFRLGADEAWVFYPMDVAFINEHVKMANVAQPLPTKLWAIAPVGGPREGWDECFPPSVGSADAELGIYWVRDHITAVTFLSPRSKGTHTANDPAEFSIK
;
A
#
# COMPACT_ATOMS: atom_id res chain seq x y z
N MET A 1 -9.24 31.26 10.35
CA MET A 1 -10.09 32.27 11.04
C MET A 1 -9.56 32.35 12.45
N SER A 2 -9.17 33.53 12.93
CA SER A 2 -8.68 33.67 14.32
C SER A 2 -9.82 33.35 15.27
N SER A 3 -9.61 32.38 16.17
CA SER A 3 -10.62 31.93 17.13
C SER A 3 -10.85 33.04 18.15
N ILE A 4 -12.07 33.57 18.19
CA ILE A 4 -12.45 34.60 19.15
C ILE A 4 -12.36 34.01 20.57
N GLN A 5 -11.59 34.66 21.45
CA GLN A 5 -11.43 34.21 22.84
C GLN A 5 -12.64 34.63 23.68
N ILE A 6 -13.61 33.74 23.84
CA ILE A 6 -14.83 33.98 24.66
C ILE A 6 -14.71 33.54 26.12
N MET A 7 -13.61 32.87 26.48
CA MET A 7 -13.33 32.35 27.82
C MET A 7 -11.99 32.87 28.36
N ALA A 8 -11.91 32.96 29.68
CA ALA A 8 -10.70 33.31 30.41
C ALA A 8 -10.66 32.62 31.79
N PHE A 9 -9.57 32.76 32.55
CA PHE A 9 -9.55 32.38 33.96
C PHE A 9 -9.75 33.59 34.86
N ASP A 10 -10.46 33.44 35.97
CA ASP A 10 -10.41 34.41 37.06
C ASP A 10 -9.20 34.17 37.99
N ALA A 11 -9.07 34.99 39.05
CA ALA A 11 -8.00 34.88 40.03
C ALA A 11 -7.99 33.54 40.80
N SER A 12 -9.11 32.81 40.84
CA SER A 12 -9.20 31.48 41.46
C SER A 12 -8.84 30.34 40.48
N GLY A 13 -8.63 30.66 39.20
CA GLY A 13 -8.41 29.68 38.15
C GLY A 13 -9.71 29.08 37.58
N ALA A 14 -10.88 29.62 37.94
CA ALA A 14 -12.15 29.17 37.38
C ALA A 14 -12.36 29.75 35.98
N ILE A 15 -12.96 28.97 35.08
CA ILE A 15 -13.31 29.43 33.73
C ILE A 15 -14.44 30.45 33.83
N ARG A 16 -14.23 31.63 33.23
CA ARG A 16 -15.24 32.68 33.07
C ARG A 16 -15.51 32.92 31.60
N PHE A 17 -16.77 33.13 31.28
CA PHE A 17 -17.19 33.51 29.94
C PHE A 17 -17.37 35.03 29.84
N VAL A 18 -17.19 35.57 28.64
CA VAL A 18 -17.25 37.01 28.41
C VAL A 18 -18.60 37.63 28.77
N GLY A 19 -19.70 36.85 28.73
CA GLY A 19 -21.03 37.29 29.14
C GLY A 19 -21.25 37.33 30.65
N ASP A 20 -20.41 36.64 31.43
CA ASP A 20 -20.59 36.44 32.88
C ASP A 20 -19.76 37.43 33.72
N VAL A 21 -19.01 38.33 33.08
CA VAL A 21 -18.05 39.22 33.73
C VAL A 21 -18.36 40.69 33.45
N LEU A 22 -17.84 41.57 34.30
CA LEU A 22 -17.95 43.01 34.09
C LEU A 22 -17.18 43.45 32.83
N ARG A 23 -17.72 44.46 32.14
CA ARG A 23 -17.08 45.05 30.96
C ARG A 23 -15.71 45.64 31.28
N GLY A 24 -14.78 45.49 30.35
CA GLY A 24 -13.46 46.13 30.41
C GLY A 24 -12.47 45.41 31.33
N ALA A 25 -11.47 46.14 31.84
CA ALA A 25 -10.46 45.60 32.77
C ALA A 25 -11.06 45.21 34.14
N ALA A 26 -12.26 45.71 34.46
CA ALA A 26 -12.99 45.33 35.66
C ALA A 26 -13.43 43.85 35.67
N CYS A 27 -13.29 43.12 34.57
CA CYS A 27 -13.56 41.68 34.51
C CYS A 27 -12.66 40.85 35.44
N GLY A 28 -11.47 41.35 35.80
CA GLY A 28 -10.53 40.63 36.67
C GLY A 28 -10.05 39.28 36.10
N CYS A 29 -10.06 39.14 34.78
CA CYS A 29 -9.75 37.89 34.09
C CYS A 29 -8.31 37.88 33.54
N PHE A 30 -7.76 36.68 33.36
CA PHE A 30 -6.39 36.43 32.95
C PHE A 30 -6.30 35.47 31.77
N CYS A 31 -5.30 35.67 30.92
CA CYS A 31 -5.01 34.80 29.80
C CYS A 31 -4.63 33.38 30.29
N PRO A 32 -5.24 32.31 29.75
CA PRO A 32 -4.88 30.95 30.14
C PRO A 32 -3.43 30.57 29.81
N MET A 33 -2.81 31.25 28.84
CA MET A 33 -1.44 31.00 28.39
C MET A 33 -0.41 31.86 29.13
N CYS A 34 -0.40 33.17 28.89
CA CYS A 34 0.64 34.05 29.43
C CYS A 34 0.33 34.58 30.85
N LYS A 35 -0.88 34.33 31.36
CA LYS A 35 -1.38 34.82 32.66
C LYS A 35 -1.48 36.35 32.78
N SER A 36 -1.27 37.10 31.70
CA SER A 36 -1.48 38.55 31.70
C SER A 36 -2.97 38.92 31.85
N PRO A 37 -3.28 40.10 32.42
CA PRO A 37 -4.64 40.62 32.52
C PRO A 37 -5.32 40.77 31.16
N LEU A 38 -6.63 40.49 31.14
CA LEU A 38 -7.50 40.63 29.98
C LEU A 38 -8.52 41.74 30.20
N VAL A 39 -9.06 42.22 29.09
CA VAL A 39 -10.15 43.20 29.01
C VAL A 39 -11.34 42.52 28.34
N ALA A 40 -12.50 42.51 29.00
CA ALA A 40 -13.74 42.03 28.40
C ALA A 40 -14.31 43.08 27.43
N LYS A 41 -14.17 42.85 26.12
CA LYS A 41 -14.71 43.68 25.05
C LYS A 41 -16.16 43.30 24.82
N GLN A 42 -17.07 44.03 25.46
CA GLN A 42 -18.52 43.87 25.31
C GLN A 42 -19.08 45.13 24.62
N GLY A 43 -20.00 44.98 23.68
CA GLY A 43 -20.64 46.10 22.99
C GLY A 43 -21.53 45.67 21.82
N ASP A 44 -22.06 46.63 21.08
CA ASP A 44 -23.07 46.38 20.04
C ASP A 44 -22.48 46.24 18.63
N THR A 45 -21.22 46.64 18.44
CA THR A 45 -20.58 46.70 17.10
C THR A 45 -19.77 45.46 16.76
N ASN A 46 -19.02 44.92 17.73
CA ASN A 46 -18.13 43.77 17.54
C ASN A 46 -18.58 42.61 18.42
N GLU A 47 -18.24 41.39 18.00
CA GLU A 47 -18.44 40.19 18.82
C GLU A 47 -17.78 40.33 20.18
N TRP A 48 -18.43 39.77 21.20
CA TRP A 48 -17.94 39.86 22.57
C TRP A 48 -16.77 38.93 22.75
N HIS A 49 -15.65 39.45 23.26
CA HIS A 49 -14.43 38.67 23.42
C HIS A 49 -13.53 39.23 24.51
N PHE A 50 -12.57 38.43 24.93
CA PHE A 50 -11.45 38.89 25.74
C PHE A 50 -10.28 39.33 24.85
N SER A 51 -9.63 40.43 25.22
CA SER A 51 -8.41 40.92 24.59
C SER A 51 -7.34 41.21 25.65
N HIS A 52 -6.06 41.06 25.34
CA HIS A 52 -5.00 41.45 26.27
C HIS A 52 -5.06 42.94 26.59
N GLU A 53 -4.87 43.27 27.87
CA GLU A 53 -4.68 44.66 28.27
C GLU A 53 -3.37 45.20 27.68
N ALA A 54 -3.40 46.44 27.18
CA ALA A 54 -2.25 47.12 26.59
C ALA A 54 -1.48 46.31 25.52
N SER A 55 -2.18 45.47 24.75
CA SER A 55 -1.59 44.64 23.68
C SER A 55 -0.45 43.74 24.15
N GLN A 56 -0.51 43.24 25.39
CA GLN A 56 0.46 42.29 25.95
C GLN A 56 0.36 40.86 25.38
N GLU A 57 -0.31 40.70 24.24
CA GLU A 57 -0.48 39.40 23.60
C GLU A 57 0.86 38.86 23.09
N ARG A 58 1.01 37.54 23.17
CA ARG A 58 2.18 36.82 22.67
C ARG A 58 1.72 35.78 21.66
N PRO A 59 2.58 35.34 20.70
CA PRO A 59 2.19 34.34 19.72
C PRO A 59 1.61 33.06 20.35
N GLU A 60 2.13 32.63 21.50
CA GLU A 60 1.63 31.46 22.23
C GLU A 60 0.22 31.63 22.82
N CYS A 61 -0.30 32.85 22.93
CA CYS A 61 -1.63 33.11 23.49
C CYS A 61 -2.76 32.59 22.61
N GLU A 62 -2.52 32.37 21.32
CA GLU A 62 -3.50 31.79 20.39
C GLU A 62 -3.96 30.39 20.86
N ALA A 63 -3.03 29.59 21.40
CA ALA A 63 -3.34 28.27 21.97
C ALA A 63 -4.23 28.34 23.23
N GLY A 64 -4.44 29.53 23.80
CA GLY A 64 -5.25 29.73 25.00
C GLY A 64 -6.73 29.41 24.81
N ALA A 65 -7.29 29.79 23.66
CA ALA A 65 -8.68 29.48 23.32
C ALA A 65 -8.88 27.96 23.18
N GLU A 66 -7.94 27.26 22.53
CA GLU A 66 -7.96 25.80 22.43
C GLU A 66 -7.88 25.12 23.80
N ASN A 67 -6.96 25.57 24.65
CA ASN A 67 -6.79 24.98 25.98
C ASN A 67 -8.06 25.13 26.83
N LEU A 68 -8.75 26.28 26.77
CA LEU A 68 -10.02 26.48 27.46
C LEU A 68 -11.15 25.63 26.84
N ALA A 69 -11.21 25.51 25.51
CA ALA A 69 -12.15 24.60 24.85
C ALA A 69 -11.93 23.14 25.27
N ARG A 70 -10.67 22.69 25.39
CA ARG A 70 -10.34 21.36 25.93
C ARG A 70 -10.81 21.19 27.36
N SER A 71 -10.56 22.17 28.23
CA SER A 71 -11.03 22.12 29.63
C SER A 71 -12.54 22.02 29.71
N LEU A 72 -13.27 22.82 28.92
CA LEU A 72 -14.73 22.73 28.83
C LEU A 72 -15.19 21.37 28.30
N GLY A 73 -14.47 20.79 27.33
CA GLY A 73 -14.70 19.43 26.83
C GLY A 73 -14.50 18.35 27.90
N ILE A 74 -13.54 18.51 28.82
CA ILE A 74 -13.33 17.61 29.95
C ILE A 74 -14.49 17.73 30.95
N GLU A 75 -14.93 18.95 31.27
CA GLU A 75 -16.12 19.16 32.11
C GLU A 75 -17.36 18.51 31.47
N PHE A 76 -17.56 18.72 30.18
CA PHE A 76 -18.67 18.13 29.44
C PHE A 76 -18.63 16.60 29.45
N ALA A 77 -17.44 16.00 29.25
CA ALA A 77 -17.26 14.55 29.33
C ALA A 77 -17.56 13.99 30.73
N ARG A 78 -17.17 14.71 31.79
CA ARG A 78 -17.51 14.37 33.18
C ARG A 78 -19.01 14.39 33.39
N GLU A 79 -19.69 15.47 32.99
CA GLU A 79 -21.15 15.60 33.09
C GLU A 79 -21.90 14.47 32.35
N LEU A 80 -21.42 14.07 31.17
CA LEU A 80 -21.99 12.93 30.43
C LEU A 80 -21.77 11.61 31.17
N ALA A 81 -20.57 11.35 31.69
CA ALA A 81 -20.25 10.10 32.37
C ALA A 81 -21.05 9.94 33.68
N GLU A 82 -21.15 11.00 34.49
CA GLU A 82 -21.91 11.01 35.75
C GLU A 82 -23.40 10.71 35.54
N ARG A 83 -23.95 11.14 34.41
CA ARG A 83 -25.35 10.90 34.03
C ARG A 83 -25.56 9.57 33.29
N GLY A 84 -24.49 8.79 33.05
CA GLY A 84 -24.55 7.58 32.22
C GLY A 84 -24.91 7.86 30.75
N ALA A 85 -24.66 9.08 30.27
CA ALA A 85 -24.99 9.54 28.92
C ALA A 85 -23.77 9.58 27.98
N LEU A 86 -22.58 9.21 28.47
CA LEU A 86 -21.39 9.06 27.64
C LEU A 86 -21.44 7.72 26.88
N VAL A 87 -22.14 7.73 25.75
CA VAL A 87 -22.30 6.56 24.88
C VAL A 87 -21.22 6.56 23.82
N LEU A 88 -20.53 5.43 23.67
CA LEU A 88 -19.49 5.25 22.66
C LEU A 88 -20.11 4.76 21.35
N PRO A 89 -19.64 5.22 20.18
CA PRO A 89 -20.08 4.69 18.89
C PRO A 89 -19.52 3.28 18.66
N GLU A 90 -20.04 2.59 17.66
CA GLU A 90 -19.49 1.31 17.20
C GLU A 90 -18.00 1.44 16.83
N TYR A 91 -17.16 0.52 17.31
CA TYR A 91 -15.78 0.41 16.86
C TYR A 91 -15.73 -0.29 15.51
N ARG A 92 -14.98 0.27 14.55
CA ARG A 92 -14.81 -0.29 13.19
C ARG A 92 -13.33 -0.52 12.90
N THR A 93 -13.04 -1.65 12.27
CA THR A 93 -11.71 -2.03 11.77
C THR A 93 -11.88 -2.90 10.52
N SER A 94 -10.78 -3.37 9.94
CA SER A 94 -10.81 -4.30 8.82
C SER A 94 -9.89 -5.50 9.05
N ALA A 95 -10.30 -6.61 8.46
CA ALA A 95 -9.49 -7.79 8.25
C ALA A 95 -9.27 -7.95 6.74
N GLY A 96 -8.10 -8.40 6.32
CA GLY A 96 -7.82 -8.50 4.90
C GLY A 96 -6.44 -9.01 4.56
N VAL A 97 -6.30 -9.40 3.31
CA VAL A 97 -5.04 -9.77 2.67
C VAL A 97 -4.92 -8.98 1.38
N PHE A 98 -3.72 -8.45 1.16
CA PHE A 98 -3.32 -7.82 -0.10
C PHE A 98 -2.08 -8.55 -0.63
N SER A 99 -2.28 -9.47 -1.58
CA SER A 99 -1.21 -10.29 -2.13
C SER A 99 -1.38 -10.50 -3.65
N ALA A 100 -0.40 -11.17 -4.27
CA ALA A 100 -0.48 -11.57 -5.67
C ALA A 100 -1.58 -12.62 -5.95
N TRP A 101 -2.13 -13.24 -4.91
CA TRP A 101 -3.12 -14.32 -5.02
C TRP A 101 -4.53 -13.86 -4.72
N LEU A 102 -4.68 -12.93 -3.76
CA LEU A 102 -5.96 -12.42 -3.33
C LEU A 102 -5.83 -10.97 -2.84
N ASP A 103 -6.70 -10.11 -3.36
CA ASP A 103 -6.96 -8.77 -2.83
C ASP A 103 -8.38 -8.77 -2.24
N ARG A 104 -8.45 -8.90 -0.92
CA ARG A 104 -9.72 -9.04 -0.20
C ARG A 104 -9.64 -8.35 1.15
N SER A 105 -10.65 -7.53 1.44
CA SER A 105 -10.87 -6.90 2.73
C SER A 105 -12.30 -7.12 3.18
N GLN A 106 -12.49 -7.22 4.50
CA GLN A 106 -13.78 -7.30 5.17
C GLN A 106 -13.82 -6.31 6.33
N ASP A 107 -14.85 -5.46 6.35
CA ASP A 107 -15.12 -4.58 7.46
C ASP A 107 -15.62 -5.39 8.66
N VAL A 108 -15.07 -5.09 9.83
CA VAL A 108 -15.43 -5.72 11.10
C VAL A 108 -15.78 -4.63 12.09
N ALA A 109 -16.91 -4.78 12.78
CA ALA A 109 -17.38 -3.80 13.72
C ALA A 109 -18.04 -4.45 14.93
N TRP A 110 -17.94 -3.78 16.08
CA TRP A 110 -18.62 -4.20 17.30
C TRP A 110 -18.91 -3.02 18.21
N ASN A 111 -19.91 -3.18 19.06
CA ASN A 111 -20.25 -2.22 20.09
C ASN A 111 -19.44 -2.50 21.35
N ALA A 112 -18.88 -1.44 21.94
CA ALA A 112 -18.23 -1.49 23.23
C ALA A 112 -18.67 -0.26 24.03
N GLN A 113 -19.13 -0.45 25.26
CA GLN A 113 -19.58 0.63 26.14
C GLN A 113 -18.76 0.67 27.43
N ILE A 114 -18.73 1.83 28.06
CA ILE A 114 -18.06 2.03 29.35
C ILE A 114 -18.77 1.18 30.41
N SER A 115 -17.99 0.39 31.14
CA SER A 115 -18.45 -0.44 32.25
C SER A 115 -17.94 0.12 33.58
N GLY A 116 -18.86 0.64 34.40
CA GLY A 116 -18.54 1.23 35.70
C GLY A 116 -18.04 2.68 35.64
N PRO A 117 -17.56 3.23 36.77
CA PRO A 117 -17.12 4.62 36.86
C PRO A 117 -15.77 4.84 36.17
N LEU A 118 -15.58 6.03 35.62
CA LEU A 118 -14.29 6.49 35.11
C LEU A 118 -13.45 7.14 36.22
N ALA A 119 -12.16 6.85 36.25
CA ALA A 119 -11.17 7.51 37.11
C ALA A 119 -10.61 8.75 36.39
N TRP A 120 -11.03 9.94 36.85
CA TRP A 120 -10.67 11.22 36.23
C TRP A 120 -9.34 11.78 36.76
N ARG A 121 -8.55 12.39 35.87
CA ARG A 121 -7.38 13.19 36.24
C ARG A 121 -7.79 14.65 36.41
N GLU A 122 -7.28 15.32 37.43
CA GLU A 122 -7.65 16.73 37.71
C GLU A 122 -7.03 17.72 36.72
N HIS A 123 -5.75 17.56 36.41
CA HIS A 123 -5.02 18.47 35.53
C HIS A 123 -4.25 17.68 34.45
N PRO A 124 -4.95 17.00 33.53
CA PRO A 124 -4.29 16.21 32.49
C PRO A 124 -3.56 17.14 31.50
N PRO A 125 -2.26 16.94 31.25
CA PRO A 125 -1.54 17.68 30.22
C PRO A 125 -2.19 17.56 28.83
N LYS A 126 -1.85 18.46 27.91
CA LYS A 126 -2.29 18.38 26.51
C LYS A 126 -1.87 17.01 25.93
N SER A 127 -2.75 16.41 25.14
CA SER A 127 -2.56 15.11 24.49
C SER A 127 -2.41 13.88 25.42
N LYS A 128 -2.46 14.06 26.75
CA LYS A 128 -2.49 12.95 27.71
C LYS A 128 -3.92 12.53 28.05
N VAL A 129 -4.05 11.32 28.57
CA VAL A 129 -5.30 10.69 29.01
C VAL A 129 -5.99 11.56 30.06
N VAL A 130 -7.31 11.73 29.94
CA VAL A 130 -8.13 12.53 30.87
C VAL A 130 -8.86 11.66 31.88
N ALA A 131 -9.22 10.43 31.48
CA ALA A 131 -9.85 9.46 32.37
C ALA A 131 -9.54 8.03 31.93
N THR A 132 -9.55 7.11 32.87
CA THR A 132 -9.41 5.66 32.61
C THR A 132 -10.58 4.88 33.17
N GLY A 133 -10.84 3.69 32.63
CA GLY A 133 -11.92 2.82 33.06
C GLY A 133 -11.85 1.44 32.41
N ALA A 134 -12.99 0.77 32.32
CA ALA A 134 -13.14 -0.52 31.64
C ALA A 134 -14.30 -0.47 30.64
N LEU A 135 -14.25 -1.34 29.64
CA LEU A 135 -15.36 -1.58 28.71
C LEU A 135 -16.10 -2.86 29.08
N ASP A 136 -17.36 -2.96 28.65
CA ASP A 136 -18.19 -4.17 28.75
C ASP A 136 -17.61 -5.37 27.97
N THR A 137 -16.72 -5.11 27.01
CA THR A 137 -15.91 -6.12 26.32
C THR A 137 -14.76 -6.69 27.16
N GLY A 138 -14.56 -6.19 28.39
CA GLY A 138 -13.49 -6.58 29.30
C GLY A 138 -12.15 -5.87 29.06
N ALA A 139 -12.05 -5.01 28.05
CA ALA A 139 -10.85 -4.21 27.79
C ALA A 139 -10.70 -3.06 28.79
N ALA A 140 -9.46 -2.74 29.17
CA ALA A 140 -9.15 -1.45 29.80
C ALA A 140 -9.38 -0.30 28.81
N PHE A 141 -9.82 0.85 29.31
CA PHE A 141 -10.19 2.01 28.49
C PHE A 141 -9.50 3.29 28.95
N ALA A 142 -9.04 4.09 27.97
CA ALA A 142 -8.53 5.43 28.17
C ALA A 142 -9.30 6.45 27.32
N LEU A 143 -9.83 7.48 27.99
CA LEU A 143 -10.52 8.60 27.36
C LEU A 143 -9.56 9.78 27.19
N PHE A 144 -9.58 10.39 26.01
CA PHE A 144 -8.90 11.64 25.70
C PHE A 144 -9.94 12.71 25.32
N VAL A 145 -9.56 13.99 25.42
CA VAL A 145 -10.35 15.12 24.90
C VAL A 145 -9.49 15.94 23.96
N GLN A 146 -9.81 15.99 22.68
CA GLN A 146 -9.02 16.68 21.65
C GLN A 146 -9.78 17.89 21.12
N VAL A 147 -9.04 18.91 20.69
CA VAL A 147 -9.62 20.12 20.09
C VAL A 147 -9.34 20.09 18.60
N GLY A 148 -10.37 20.11 17.77
CA GLY A 148 -10.21 19.97 16.32
C GLY A 148 -9.45 18.70 15.94
N ASP A 149 -8.52 18.80 14.99
CA ASP A 149 -7.68 17.67 14.57
C ASP A 149 -6.34 17.65 15.32
N ALA A 150 -6.39 17.71 16.66
CA ALA A 150 -5.21 17.72 17.53
C ALA A 150 -4.45 16.38 17.53
N GLY A 151 -3.98 15.92 16.37
CA GLY A 151 -3.07 14.81 16.17
C GLY A 151 -3.51 13.47 16.79
N VAL A 152 -2.57 12.54 16.90
CA VAL A 152 -2.77 11.27 17.62
C VAL A 152 -2.49 11.52 19.11
N PRO A 153 -3.36 11.05 20.03
CA PRO A 153 -3.09 11.12 21.46
C PRO A 153 -1.77 10.42 21.84
N GLN A 154 -1.12 10.89 22.91
CA GLN A 154 0.07 10.20 23.45
C GLN A 154 -0.37 9.03 24.31
N VAL A 155 -0.08 7.82 23.85
CA VAL A 155 -0.53 6.55 24.46
C VAL A 155 0.57 5.78 25.18
N ASP A 156 1.78 6.36 25.29
CA ASP A 156 2.97 5.70 25.85
C ASP A 156 2.80 5.26 27.32
N ASP A 157 1.93 5.94 28.07
CA ASP A 157 1.66 5.66 29.48
C ASP A 157 0.49 4.68 29.70
N LEU A 158 -0.10 4.15 28.61
CA LEU A 158 -1.25 3.25 28.70
C LEU A 158 -0.79 1.78 28.82
N PRO A 159 -1.59 0.91 29.48
CA PRO A 159 -1.34 -0.52 29.47
C PRO A 159 -1.31 -1.09 28.05
N GLU A 160 -0.58 -2.19 27.88
CA GLU A 160 -0.60 -2.94 26.63
C GLU A 160 -2.04 -3.35 26.29
N HIS A 161 -2.41 -3.24 25.00
CA HIS A 161 -3.76 -3.51 24.51
C HIS A 161 -4.89 -2.68 25.14
N CYS A 162 -4.59 -1.56 25.80
CA CYS A 162 -5.62 -0.65 26.31
C CYS A 162 -6.42 -0.02 25.15
N ALA A 163 -7.74 -0.18 25.16
CA ALA A 163 -8.61 0.54 24.24
C ALA A 163 -8.54 2.04 24.54
N TYR A 164 -8.64 2.87 23.50
CA TYR A 164 -8.72 4.31 23.69
C TYR A 164 -9.52 5.02 22.61
N GLY A 165 -10.08 6.17 23.01
CA GLY A 165 -10.77 7.07 22.10
C GLY A 165 -10.77 8.50 22.61
N SER A 166 -11.11 9.41 21.71
CA SER A 166 -11.09 10.84 21.94
C SER A 166 -12.48 11.44 21.78
N LEU A 167 -12.89 12.22 22.77
CA LEU A 167 -13.96 13.18 22.60
C LEU A 167 -13.38 14.41 21.89
N VAL A 168 -13.85 14.71 20.69
CA VAL A 168 -13.35 15.80 19.86
C VAL A 168 -14.28 17.00 19.99
N VAL A 169 -13.73 18.12 20.47
CA VAL A 169 -14.43 19.39 20.67
C VAL A 169 -13.91 20.45 19.69
N SER A 170 -14.76 21.42 19.36
CA SER A 170 -14.36 22.59 18.57
C SER A 170 -13.94 23.74 19.48
N ALA A 171 -12.91 24.49 19.08
CA ALA A 171 -12.60 25.80 19.66
C ALA A 171 -13.19 26.97 18.84
N ALA A 172 -13.85 26.66 17.71
CA ALA A 172 -14.57 27.64 16.91
C ALA A 172 -16.00 27.78 17.43
N TRP A 173 -16.23 28.84 18.20
CA TRP A 173 -17.55 29.16 18.76
C TRP A 173 -18.38 29.97 17.76
N PRO A 174 -19.66 29.63 17.54
CA PRO A 174 -20.58 30.48 16.77
C PRO A 174 -20.66 31.89 17.34
N SER A 175 -20.89 32.86 16.44
CA SER A 175 -21.23 34.24 16.79
C SER A 175 -22.32 34.31 17.85
N GLY A 176 -22.17 35.19 18.84
CA GLY A 176 -23.10 35.33 19.95
C GLY A 176 -22.92 34.35 21.12
N THR A 177 -21.99 33.38 21.05
CA THR A 177 -21.67 32.52 22.21
C THR A 177 -21.03 33.34 23.32
N ARG A 178 -21.73 33.52 24.45
CA ARG A 178 -21.31 34.44 25.52
C ARG A 178 -21.26 33.83 26.90
N THR A 179 -22.00 32.76 27.14
CA THR A 179 -22.15 32.15 28.46
C THR A 179 -21.68 30.70 28.48
N ARG A 180 -21.51 30.13 29.68
CA ARG A 180 -21.27 28.69 29.84
C ARG A 180 -22.38 27.85 29.24
N GLU A 181 -23.63 28.28 29.42
CA GLU A 181 -24.81 27.55 28.93
C GLU A 181 -24.81 27.47 27.40
N ASP A 182 -24.52 28.59 26.71
CA ASP A 182 -24.41 28.62 25.25
C ASP A 182 -23.35 27.64 24.77
N ALA A 183 -22.14 27.73 25.33
CA ALA A 183 -21.01 26.90 24.93
C ALA A 183 -21.28 25.41 25.18
N MET A 184 -21.88 25.06 26.32
CA MET A 184 -22.28 23.67 26.61
C MET A 184 -23.40 23.18 25.68
N ALA A 185 -24.35 24.03 25.30
CA ALA A 185 -25.38 23.70 24.32
C ALA A 185 -24.78 23.43 22.92
N ILE A 186 -23.78 24.21 22.53
CA ILE A 186 -23.03 24.01 21.29
C ILE A 186 -22.22 22.70 21.35
N LEU A 187 -21.52 22.43 22.45
CA LEU A 187 -20.78 21.17 22.61
C LEU A 187 -21.70 19.96 22.48
N LYS A 188 -22.89 19.97 23.10
CA LYS A 188 -23.87 18.88 22.95
C LYS A 188 -24.22 18.56 21.50
N GLN A 189 -24.17 19.53 20.60
CA GLN A 189 -24.52 19.36 19.19
C GLN A 189 -23.32 19.04 18.29
N THR A 190 -22.12 19.46 18.68
CA THR A 190 -20.94 19.48 17.80
C THR A 190 -19.86 18.47 18.20
N VAL A 191 -19.90 18.01 19.45
CA VAL A 191 -18.95 17.04 19.96
C VAL A 191 -19.10 15.71 19.22
N SER A 192 -17.97 15.09 18.90
CA SER A 192 -17.94 13.76 18.31
C SER A 192 -16.99 12.86 19.07
N PHE A 193 -17.23 11.56 19.03
CA PHE A 193 -16.31 10.58 19.57
C PHE A 193 -15.55 9.91 18.43
N ARG A 194 -14.23 9.78 18.59
CA ARG A 194 -13.35 9.11 17.64
C ARG A 194 -12.61 7.99 18.34
N TRP A 195 -12.82 6.76 17.89
CA TRP A 195 -11.99 5.64 18.32
C TRP A 195 -10.54 5.81 17.82
N GLY A 196 -9.58 5.49 18.69
CA GLY A 196 -8.19 5.35 18.30
C GLY A 196 -7.79 3.88 18.16
N TYR A 197 -8.15 3.05 19.15
CA TYR A 197 -7.88 1.62 19.14
C TYR A 197 -8.83 0.87 20.07
N HIS A 198 -9.14 -0.37 19.72
CA HIS A 198 -9.80 -1.33 20.60
C HIS A 198 -9.20 -2.72 20.33
N PRO A 199 -8.78 -3.49 21.34
CA PRO A 199 -8.29 -4.85 21.16
C PRO A 199 -9.42 -5.78 20.70
N ASP A 200 -9.12 -6.81 19.91
CA ASP A 200 -10.12 -7.77 19.45
C ASP A 200 -10.50 -8.79 20.55
N THR A 201 -11.10 -8.28 21.63
CA THR A 201 -11.51 -9.09 22.79
C THR A 201 -12.62 -10.09 22.47
N LEU A 202 -13.39 -9.83 21.40
CA LEU A 202 -14.47 -10.70 20.93
C LEU A 202 -14.00 -11.68 19.84
N GLY A 203 -12.75 -11.58 19.37
CA GLY A 203 -12.19 -12.44 18.32
C GLY A 203 -12.83 -12.26 16.94
N LEU A 204 -13.59 -11.19 16.73
CA LEU A 204 -14.35 -10.97 15.49
C LEU A 204 -13.41 -10.64 14.33
N ARG A 205 -12.39 -9.81 14.58
CA ARG A 205 -11.39 -9.45 13.56
C ARG A 205 -10.51 -10.65 13.25
N ALA A 206 -10.06 -11.39 14.26
CA ALA A 206 -9.25 -12.59 14.10
C ALA A 206 -9.99 -13.66 13.29
N THR A 207 -11.29 -13.86 13.56
CA THR A 207 -12.13 -14.80 12.81
C THR A 207 -12.26 -14.39 11.33
N ALA A 208 -12.54 -13.10 11.07
CA ALA A 208 -12.61 -12.58 9.70
C ALA A 208 -11.27 -12.71 8.95
N GLN A 209 -10.16 -12.39 9.63
CA GLN A 209 -8.81 -12.52 9.08
C GLN A 209 -8.50 -13.97 8.69
N ALA A 210 -8.76 -14.92 9.60
CA ALA A 210 -8.51 -16.34 9.34
C ALA A 210 -9.35 -16.88 8.17
N ALA A 211 -10.58 -16.41 8.00
CA ALA A 211 -11.43 -16.79 6.87
C ALA A 211 -10.85 -16.31 5.53
N ILE A 212 -10.37 -15.06 5.47
CA ILE A 212 -9.76 -14.49 4.25
C ILE A 212 -8.43 -15.18 3.92
N GLU A 213 -7.60 -15.46 4.93
CA GLU A 213 -6.33 -16.19 4.75
C GLU A 213 -6.56 -17.63 4.27
N ALA A 214 -7.62 -18.30 4.76
CA ALA A 214 -8.01 -19.61 4.25
C ALA A 214 -8.43 -19.56 2.77
N GLU A 215 -9.13 -18.50 2.36
CA GLU A 215 -9.50 -18.28 0.95
C GLU A 215 -8.26 -18.06 0.08
N GLU A 216 -7.33 -17.19 0.50
CA GLU A 216 -6.07 -16.97 -0.21
C GLU A 216 -5.28 -18.27 -0.39
N SER A 217 -5.14 -19.04 0.69
CA SER A 217 -4.45 -20.33 0.68
C SER A 217 -5.08 -21.29 -0.32
N ALA A 218 -6.42 -21.35 -0.39
CA ALA A 218 -7.15 -22.16 -1.35
C ALA A 218 -6.98 -21.68 -2.81
N VAL A 219 -6.91 -20.36 -3.05
CA VAL A 219 -6.60 -19.80 -4.39
C VAL A 219 -5.20 -20.17 -4.82
N ARG A 220 -4.21 -19.99 -3.93
CA ARG A 220 -2.81 -20.32 -4.19
C ARG A 220 -2.64 -21.81 -4.51
N GLN A 221 -3.20 -22.70 -3.69
CA GLN A 221 -3.10 -24.15 -3.90
C GLN A 221 -3.71 -24.59 -5.24
N ARG A 222 -4.86 -24.03 -5.62
CA ARG A 222 -5.49 -24.32 -6.93
C ARG A 222 -4.61 -23.87 -8.09
N THR A 223 -4.01 -22.69 -8.01
CA THR A 223 -3.13 -22.17 -9.06
C THR A 223 -1.86 -23.01 -9.19
N GLU A 224 -1.23 -23.36 -8.06
CA GLU A 224 -0.05 -24.23 -8.04
C GLU A 224 -0.35 -25.64 -8.59
N ALA A 225 -1.53 -26.19 -8.28
CA ALA A 225 -1.98 -27.48 -8.81
C ALA A 225 -2.15 -27.44 -10.33
N LEU A 226 -2.81 -26.41 -10.87
CA LEU A 226 -3.00 -26.23 -12.31
C LEU A 226 -1.66 -26.06 -13.04
N GLN A 227 -0.74 -25.28 -12.48
CA GLN A 227 0.60 -25.12 -13.03
C GLN A 227 1.35 -26.47 -13.06
N ARG A 228 1.25 -27.27 -12.00
CA ARG A 228 1.86 -28.60 -11.93
C ARG A 228 1.27 -29.56 -12.96
N GLU A 229 -0.05 -29.54 -13.16
CA GLU A 229 -0.71 -30.34 -14.19
C GLU A 229 -0.26 -29.97 -15.59
N ARG A 230 -0.19 -28.66 -15.90
CA ARG A 230 0.33 -28.14 -17.17
C ARG A 230 1.78 -28.56 -17.39
N ALA A 231 2.63 -28.43 -16.37
CA ALA A 231 4.04 -28.86 -16.44
C ALA A 231 4.16 -30.37 -16.69
N ASN A 232 3.35 -31.19 -16.01
CA ASN A 232 3.33 -32.64 -16.20
C ASN A 232 2.83 -33.02 -17.60
N ALA A 233 1.80 -32.35 -18.11
CA ALA A 233 1.27 -32.58 -19.46
C ALA A 233 2.31 -32.19 -20.53
N ALA A 234 2.98 -31.06 -20.36
CA ALA A 234 4.12 -30.67 -21.20
C ALA A 234 5.22 -31.75 -21.15
N GLY A 235 5.64 -32.18 -19.95
CA GLY A 235 6.64 -33.23 -19.79
C GLY A 235 6.28 -34.55 -20.50
N ARG A 236 5.02 -35.01 -20.41
CA ARG A 236 4.55 -36.20 -21.13
C ARG A 236 4.59 -36.04 -22.65
N ARG A 237 4.12 -34.90 -23.17
CA ARG A 237 4.18 -34.59 -24.60
C ARG A 237 5.63 -34.60 -25.10
N TRP A 238 6.55 -34.04 -24.33
CA TRP A 238 7.98 -34.05 -24.65
C TRP A 238 8.61 -35.44 -24.61
N ALA A 239 8.25 -36.28 -23.64
CA ALA A 239 8.70 -37.66 -23.61
C ALA A 239 8.23 -38.46 -24.85
N GLU A 240 7.02 -38.18 -25.35
CA GLU A 240 6.50 -38.80 -26.57
C GLU A 240 7.21 -38.32 -27.84
N ILE A 241 7.47 -37.01 -27.95
CA ILE A 241 8.27 -36.43 -29.03
C ILE A 241 9.69 -37.02 -29.02
N GLY A 242 10.32 -37.15 -27.85
CA GLY A 242 11.63 -37.79 -27.68
C GLY A 242 11.66 -39.21 -28.25
N LYS A 243 10.66 -40.04 -27.92
CA LYS A 243 10.54 -41.40 -28.47
C LYS A 243 10.37 -41.44 -30.00
N ARG A 244 9.71 -40.43 -30.60
CA ARG A 244 9.62 -40.32 -32.07
C ARG A 244 10.93 -39.89 -32.70
N LEU A 245 11.71 -39.07 -32.02
CA LEU A 245 13.03 -38.61 -32.46
C LEU A 245 14.11 -39.70 -32.29
N GLU A 246 13.93 -40.65 -31.37
CA GLU A 246 14.80 -41.83 -31.19
C GLU A 246 14.60 -42.93 -32.25
N ARG A 247 13.63 -42.78 -33.18
CA ARG A 247 13.57 -43.64 -34.36
C ARG A 247 14.81 -43.38 -35.22
N PRO A 248 15.60 -44.41 -35.58
CA PRO A 248 16.76 -44.22 -36.44
C PRO A 248 16.29 -43.59 -37.76
N TYR A 249 16.80 -42.41 -38.08
CA TYR A 249 16.76 -41.92 -39.45
C TYR A 249 17.59 -42.90 -40.29
N ASP A 250 16.96 -43.59 -41.24
CA ASP A 250 17.70 -44.26 -42.32
C ASP A 250 18.43 -43.16 -43.11
N VAL A 251 19.74 -43.07 -42.88
CA VAL A 251 20.62 -42.19 -43.65
C VAL A 251 20.89 -42.88 -45.00
N PRO A 252 20.47 -42.33 -46.15
CA PRO A 252 20.83 -42.90 -47.44
C PRO A 252 22.36 -42.78 -47.65
N PRO A 253 23.03 -43.79 -48.24
CA PRO A 253 24.49 -43.83 -48.28
C PRO A 253 25.03 -43.06 -49.48
N VAL A 254 25.35 -41.78 -49.31
CA VAL A 254 26.09 -40.96 -50.31
C VAL A 254 26.76 -39.81 -49.53
N LEU A 255 28.07 -39.51 -49.53
CA LEU A 255 29.23 -39.89 -50.32
C LEU A 255 30.48 -39.68 -49.43
N ARG A 256 31.40 -40.66 -49.41
CA ARG A 256 32.80 -40.47 -49.00
C ARG A 256 33.63 -40.09 -50.23
N ASP A 257 34.63 -39.24 -49.99
CA ASP A 257 35.74 -38.83 -50.87
C ASP A 257 35.41 -37.83 -52.00
N VAL A 258 35.97 -36.62 -51.93
CA VAL A 258 37.27 -36.22 -52.53
C VAL A 258 37.40 -34.68 -52.45
N GLY A 259 38.55 -34.20 -51.98
CA GLY A 259 39.21 -33.06 -52.62
C GLY A 259 39.15 -31.70 -51.92
N LEU A 260 40.32 -31.26 -51.44
CA LEU A 260 40.66 -29.84 -51.26
C LEU A 260 40.32 -29.05 -52.54
N GLN A 261 39.36 -28.13 -52.47
CA GLN A 261 39.29 -26.99 -53.38
C GLN A 261 38.88 -25.70 -52.66
N ALA A 262 39.43 -24.61 -53.19
CA ALA A 262 39.60 -23.30 -52.58
C ALA A 262 38.31 -22.58 -52.14
N SER A 263 38.46 -21.68 -51.18
CA SER A 263 37.46 -20.73 -50.71
C SER A 263 36.80 -19.95 -51.87
N PRO A 264 35.46 -19.83 -51.91
CA PRO A 264 34.82 -18.78 -52.69
C PRO A 264 34.91 -17.43 -51.97
N ALA A 265 35.04 -16.37 -52.78
CA ALA A 265 35.19 -14.96 -52.41
C ALA A 265 34.10 -14.40 -51.46
N PRO A 266 34.38 -13.31 -50.72
CA PRO A 266 33.44 -12.76 -49.73
C PRO A 266 32.26 -12.05 -50.39
N LYS A 267 31.08 -12.14 -49.76
CA LYS A 267 29.88 -11.35 -50.06
C LYS A 267 29.13 -11.01 -48.76
N PRO A 268 28.37 -9.92 -48.76
CA PRO A 268 28.78 -8.56 -48.44
C PRO A 268 28.64 -8.28 -46.92
N THR A 269 29.32 -7.23 -46.47
CA THR A 269 29.20 -6.64 -45.14
C THR A 269 27.74 -6.38 -44.76
N ALA A 270 27.28 -7.02 -43.67
CA ALA A 270 26.03 -6.69 -42.99
C ALA A 270 26.10 -5.22 -42.53
N SER A 271 25.06 -4.47 -42.84
CA SER A 271 24.85 -3.11 -42.31
C SER A 271 24.68 -3.19 -40.80
N THR A 272 25.61 -2.65 -40.03
CA THR A 272 25.46 -2.51 -38.58
C THR A 272 24.35 -1.47 -38.31
N PRO A 273 23.19 -1.85 -37.73
CA PRO A 273 22.21 -0.86 -37.29
C PRO A 273 22.82 -0.01 -36.16
N PRO A 274 22.41 1.26 -36.01
CA PRO A 274 22.95 2.14 -34.97
C PRO A 274 22.73 1.55 -33.57
N SER A 275 23.75 1.65 -32.72
CA SER A 275 23.69 1.24 -31.31
C SER A 275 22.52 1.92 -30.60
N GLY A 276 21.46 1.17 -30.28
CA GLY A 276 20.28 1.71 -29.58
C GLY A 276 18.92 1.22 -30.09
N THR A 277 18.86 0.60 -31.27
CA THR A 277 17.59 0.15 -31.85
C THR A 277 16.94 -0.96 -31.02
N ARG A 278 15.67 -0.76 -30.65
CA ARG A 278 14.82 -1.78 -30.01
C ARG A 278 13.86 -2.37 -31.03
N PHE A 279 13.70 -3.69 -31.03
CA PHE A 279 12.81 -4.41 -31.93
C PHE A 279 11.57 -4.88 -31.17
N PRO A 280 10.37 -4.29 -31.41
CA PRO A 280 9.16 -4.62 -30.64
C PRO A 280 8.72 -6.08 -30.75
N ALA A 281 9.04 -6.74 -31.88
CA ALA A 281 8.76 -8.16 -32.09
C ALA A 281 9.57 -9.10 -31.16
N TYR A 282 10.62 -8.59 -30.51
CA TYR A 282 11.53 -9.36 -29.66
C TYR A 282 11.75 -8.61 -28.34
N PRO A 283 10.77 -8.61 -27.43
CA PRO A 283 10.82 -7.78 -26.23
C PRO A 283 12.01 -8.13 -25.34
N GLY A 284 12.58 -7.10 -24.72
CA GLY A 284 13.64 -7.24 -23.71
C GLY A 284 15.01 -7.66 -24.23
N HIS A 285 15.25 -7.73 -25.55
CA HIS A 285 16.57 -8.06 -26.09
C HIS A 285 17.65 -7.06 -25.64
N ALA A 286 18.90 -7.47 -25.45
CA ALA A 286 19.99 -6.56 -25.11
C ALA A 286 20.33 -5.60 -26.27
N LEU A 287 20.78 -4.37 -25.97
CA LEU A 287 21.12 -3.40 -27.00
C LEU A 287 22.30 -3.88 -27.86
N GLY A 288 22.16 -3.78 -29.19
CA GLY A 288 23.19 -4.19 -30.15
C GLY A 288 23.50 -5.69 -30.11
N CYS A 289 22.59 -6.52 -29.59
CA CYS A 289 22.81 -7.96 -29.53
C CYS A 289 22.71 -8.61 -30.90
N ASN A 290 23.46 -9.70 -31.07
CA ASN A 290 23.26 -10.62 -32.18
C ASN A 290 22.06 -11.52 -31.91
N PHE A 291 21.12 -11.55 -32.85
CA PHE A 291 20.03 -12.51 -32.90
C PHE A 291 20.50 -13.77 -33.62
N GLN A 292 20.23 -14.94 -33.04
CA GLN A 292 20.45 -16.23 -33.68
C GLN A 292 19.10 -16.78 -34.16
N PHE A 293 19.01 -17.05 -35.45
CA PHE A 293 17.83 -17.55 -36.11
C PHE A 293 17.97 -19.04 -36.40
N PHE A 294 16.95 -19.81 -36.05
CA PHE A 294 16.87 -21.25 -36.29
C PHE A 294 15.63 -21.56 -37.13
N ARG A 295 15.84 -22.13 -38.32
CA ARG A 295 14.74 -22.53 -39.23
C ARG A 295 14.44 -24.01 -39.09
N LEU A 296 13.35 -24.37 -38.43
CA LEU A 296 12.99 -25.77 -38.19
C LEU A 296 12.13 -26.34 -39.33
N GLY A 297 11.34 -25.49 -39.99
CA GLY A 297 10.44 -25.86 -41.09
C GLY A 297 10.31 -24.77 -42.17
N ALA A 298 9.47 -25.01 -43.17
CA ALA A 298 9.16 -24.00 -44.19
C ALA A 298 8.54 -22.76 -43.54
N ASP A 299 7.58 -23.00 -42.65
CA ASP A 299 6.78 -22.00 -41.92
C ASP A 299 7.10 -21.97 -40.41
N GLU A 300 8.24 -22.52 -40.00
CA GLU A 300 8.64 -22.54 -38.58
C GLU A 300 10.06 -22.04 -38.42
N ALA A 301 10.18 -20.92 -37.74
CA ALA A 301 11.45 -20.34 -37.36
C ALA A 301 11.38 -19.65 -36.00
N TRP A 302 12.53 -19.65 -35.33
CA TRP A 302 12.68 -19.17 -33.97
C TRP A 302 13.90 -18.26 -33.87
N VAL A 303 13.76 -17.19 -33.08
CA VAL A 303 14.84 -16.25 -32.78
C VAL A 303 15.28 -16.42 -31.34
N PHE A 304 16.57 -16.57 -31.14
CA PHE A 304 17.22 -16.66 -29.84
C PHE A 304 18.10 -15.45 -29.62
N TYR A 305 17.97 -14.80 -28.45
CA TYR A 305 18.69 -13.55 -28.17
C TYR A 305 18.96 -13.36 -26.67
N PRO A 306 20.07 -12.66 -26.30
CA PRO A 306 20.34 -12.30 -24.92
C PRO A 306 19.43 -11.15 -24.46
N MET A 307 19.06 -11.14 -23.19
CA MET A 307 18.14 -10.14 -22.62
C MET A 307 18.85 -9.02 -21.85
N ASP A 308 18.20 -7.86 -21.80
CA ASP A 308 18.60 -6.69 -21.04
C ASP A 308 18.35 -6.87 -19.54
N VAL A 309 19.33 -6.57 -18.70
CA VAL A 309 19.27 -6.78 -17.24
C VAL A 309 18.18 -5.92 -16.58
N ALA A 310 17.93 -4.70 -17.07
CA ALA A 310 16.87 -3.86 -16.52
C ALA A 310 15.48 -4.47 -16.82
N PHE A 311 15.29 -4.97 -18.03
CA PHE A 311 14.06 -5.63 -18.44
C PHE A 311 13.80 -6.90 -17.61
N ILE A 312 14.84 -7.71 -17.36
CA ILE A 312 14.78 -8.89 -16.49
C ILE A 312 14.30 -8.49 -15.08
N ASN A 313 14.90 -7.46 -14.47
CA ASN A 313 14.56 -7.06 -13.11
C ASN A 313 13.12 -6.54 -12.96
N GLU A 314 12.58 -5.95 -14.03
CA GLU A 314 11.21 -5.44 -14.08
C GLU A 314 10.18 -6.57 -14.26
N HIS A 315 10.45 -7.52 -15.16
CA HIS A 315 9.44 -8.49 -15.61
C HIS A 315 9.56 -9.88 -14.96
N VAL A 316 10.68 -10.22 -14.33
CA VAL A 316 10.86 -11.54 -13.69
C VAL A 316 10.24 -11.63 -12.28
N LYS A 317 9.35 -10.69 -11.91
CA LYS A 317 8.61 -10.78 -10.63
C LYS A 317 7.54 -11.89 -10.58
N MET A 318 7.28 -12.64 -11.66
CA MET A 318 6.17 -13.62 -11.70
C MET A 318 6.44 -14.97 -12.41
N ALA A 319 7.66 -15.28 -12.84
CA ALA A 319 7.99 -16.65 -13.26
C ALA A 319 8.60 -17.39 -12.07
N ASN A 320 8.14 -18.62 -11.77
CA ASN A 320 8.67 -19.53 -10.72
C ASN A 320 10.15 -19.92 -10.96
N VAL A 321 11.05 -18.93 -11.01
CA VAL A 321 12.49 -19.08 -11.15
C VAL A 321 13.06 -19.02 -9.74
N ALA A 322 13.49 -20.18 -9.24
CA ALA A 322 14.22 -20.28 -7.98
C ALA A 322 15.34 -19.22 -7.96
N GLN A 323 15.32 -18.35 -6.93
CA GLN A 323 16.36 -17.36 -6.72
C GLN A 323 17.70 -18.02 -6.33
N PRO A 324 18.85 -17.41 -6.65
CA PRO A 324 19.01 -16.09 -7.29
C PRO A 324 18.86 -16.14 -8.81
N LEU A 325 18.29 -15.07 -9.38
CA LEU A 325 18.19 -14.87 -10.82
C LEU A 325 19.60 -14.87 -11.44
N PRO A 326 19.86 -15.67 -12.49
CA PRO A 326 21.17 -15.67 -13.14
C PRO A 326 21.47 -14.30 -13.75
N THR A 327 22.73 -13.87 -13.67
CA THR A 327 23.24 -12.57 -14.15
C THR A 327 23.06 -12.37 -15.67
N LYS A 328 22.65 -13.41 -16.39
CA LYS A 328 22.42 -13.41 -17.83
C LYS A 328 21.26 -14.36 -18.14
N LEU A 329 20.20 -13.84 -18.74
CA LEU A 329 19.11 -14.63 -19.30
C LEU A 329 19.04 -14.43 -20.81
N TRP A 330 18.40 -15.39 -21.47
CA TRP A 330 18.13 -15.36 -22.89
C TRP A 330 16.64 -15.58 -23.13
N ALA A 331 16.18 -15.21 -24.31
CA ALA A 331 14.84 -15.47 -24.77
C ALA A 331 14.85 -16.26 -26.08
N ILE A 332 13.82 -17.08 -26.27
CA ILE A 332 13.45 -17.63 -27.58
C ILE A 332 12.06 -17.07 -27.95
N ALA A 333 11.91 -16.56 -29.15
CA ALA A 333 10.65 -16.02 -29.66
C ALA A 333 10.32 -16.60 -31.05
N PRO A 334 9.05 -16.86 -31.36
CA PRO A 334 8.64 -17.30 -32.70
C PRO A 334 8.78 -16.16 -33.71
N VAL A 335 9.32 -16.46 -34.89
CA VAL A 335 9.41 -15.50 -35.99
C VAL A 335 8.00 -15.23 -36.51
N GLY A 336 7.62 -13.94 -36.58
CA GLY A 336 6.26 -13.53 -36.93
C GLY A 336 5.29 -13.45 -35.74
N GLY A 337 5.77 -13.73 -34.53
CA GLY A 337 5.02 -13.56 -33.28
C GLY A 337 4.28 -14.82 -32.80
N PRO A 338 3.69 -14.76 -31.59
CA PRO A 338 2.96 -15.86 -30.97
C PRO A 338 1.84 -16.41 -31.87
N ARG A 339 1.79 -17.73 -32.04
CA ARG A 339 0.76 -18.46 -32.79
C ARG A 339 0.20 -19.59 -31.94
N GLU A 340 -1.01 -20.08 -32.19
CA GLU A 340 -1.59 -21.15 -31.36
C GLU A 340 -0.62 -22.33 -31.16
N GLY A 341 -0.42 -22.72 -29.89
CA GLY A 341 0.49 -23.80 -29.49
C GLY A 341 1.98 -23.45 -29.44
N TRP A 342 2.38 -22.20 -29.71
CA TRP A 342 3.78 -21.77 -29.66
C TRP A 342 4.43 -21.97 -28.28
N ASP A 343 3.67 -21.80 -27.21
CA ASP A 343 4.05 -21.90 -25.80
C ASP A 343 4.26 -23.36 -25.32
N GLU A 344 4.07 -24.33 -26.22
CA GLU A 344 4.35 -25.75 -25.99
C GLU A 344 5.50 -26.31 -26.87
N CYS A 345 6.06 -25.50 -27.78
CA CYS A 345 7.11 -25.89 -28.73
C CYS A 345 8.50 -26.18 -28.13
N PHE A 346 8.76 -25.83 -26.86
CA PHE A 346 10.01 -26.19 -26.17
C PHE A 346 9.78 -27.00 -24.88
N PRO A 347 10.71 -27.90 -24.51
CA PRO A 347 10.63 -28.62 -23.26
C PRO A 347 10.92 -27.68 -22.07
N PRO A 348 10.41 -27.98 -20.87
CA PRO A 348 10.74 -27.24 -19.66
C PRO A 348 12.25 -27.19 -19.35
N SER A 349 13.03 -28.14 -19.87
CA SER A 349 14.49 -28.15 -19.77
C SER A 349 15.16 -27.05 -20.59
N VAL A 350 14.52 -26.55 -21.65
CA VAL A 350 15.05 -25.47 -22.51
C VAL A 350 14.61 -24.11 -22.00
N GLY A 351 13.35 -23.97 -21.60
CA GLY A 351 12.83 -22.71 -21.07
C GLY A 351 11.37 -22.78 -20.63
N SER A 352 10.87 -21.67 -20.10
CA SER A 352 9.46 -21.50 -19.71
C SER A 352 8.80 -20.44 -20.57
N ALA A 353 7.64 -20.76 -21.16
CA ALA A 353 6.88 -19.79 -21.93
C ALA A 353 6.30 -18.68 -21.04
N ASP A 354 6.23 -17.48 -21.60
CA ASP A 354 5.60 -16.29 -21.06
C ASP A 354 4.59 -15.78 -22.08
N ALA A 355 3.31 -16.02 -21.80
CA ALA A 355 2.23 -15.72 -22.73
C ALA A 355 2.00 -14.22 -22.92
N GLU A 356 2.31 -13.41 -21.90
CA GLU A 356 2.14 -11.96 -21.94
C GLU A 356 3.22 -11.31 -22.81
N LEU A 357 4.46 -11.78 -22.67
CA LEU A 357 5.60 -11.28 -23.45
C LEU A 357 5.77 -11.97 -24.80
N GLY A 358 5.13 -13.11 -25.03
CA GLY A 358 5.24 -13.85 -26.29
C GLY A 358 6.62 -14.50 -26.50
N ILE A 359 7.33 -14.83 -25.42
CA ILE A 359 8.68 -15.40 -25.43
C ILE A 359 8.81 -16.64 -24.53
N TYR A 360 9.90 -17.38 -24.68
CA TYR A 360 10.38 -18.33 -23.68
C TYR A 360 11.55 -17.76 -22.91
N TRP A 361 11.48 -17.78 -21.57
CA TRP A 361 12.60 -17.51 -20.69
C TRP A 361 13.59 -18.68 -20.70
N VAL A 362 14.83 -18.42 -21.10
CA VAL A 362 15.92 -19.40 -21.20
C VAL A 362 17.02 -19.07 -20.21
N ARG A 363 17.40 -20.07 -19.40
CA ARG A 363 18.41 -19.92 -18.34
C ARG A 363 19.83 -20.19 -18.80
N ASP A 364 20.01 -20.94 -19.88
CA ASP A 364 21.32 -21.37 -20.35
C ASP A 364 21.38 -21.40 -21.88
N HIS A 365 22.36 -20.68 -22.42
CA HIS A 365 22.60 -20.61 -23.86
C HIS A 365 22.89 -21.98 -24.47
N ILE A 366 23.70 -22.80 -23.79
CA ILE A 366 24.14 -24.09 -24.33
C ILE A 366 22.92 -25.00 -24.50
N THR A 367 22.05 -25.08 -23.50
CA THR A 367 20.85 -25.91 -23.51
C THR A 367 19.90 -25.55 -24.65
N ALA A 368 19.65 -24.25 -24.87
CA ALA A 368 18.81 -23.79 -25.99
C ALA A 368 19.43 -24.09 -27.36
N VAL A 369 20.72 -23.79 -27.55
CA VAL A 369 21.40 -24.00 -28.83
C VAL A 369 21.59 -25.48 -29.15
N THR A 370 21.92 -26.31 -28.15
CA THR A 370 22.02 -27.77 -28.29
C THR A 370 20.67 -28.39 -28.63
N PHE A 371 19.57 -27.78 -28.16
CA PHE A 371 18.24 -28.20 -28.54
C PHE A 371 17.86 -27.77 -29.96
N LEU A 372 18.08 -26.51 -30.31
CA LEU A 372 17.66 -25.93 -31.59
C LEU A 372 18.53 -26.38 -32.79
N SER A 373 19.85 -26.44 -32.62
CA SER A 373 20.78 -26.63 -33.74
C SER A 373 20.57 -27.94 -34.52
N PRO A 374 20.41 -29.12 -33.88
CA PRO A 374 20.19 -30.37 -34.60
C PRO A 374 18.83 -30.42 -35.33
N ARG A 375 17.88 -29.56 -34.94
CA ARG A 375 16.52 -29.47 -35.51
C ARG A 375 16.42 -28.39 -36.57
N SER A 376 17.46 -27.57 -36.71
CA SER A 376 17.51 -26.47 -37.64
C SER A 376 17.97 -26.95 -39.02
N LYS A 377 17.22 -26.61 -40.06
CA LYS A 377 17.59 -26.76 -41.46
C LYS A 377 18.56 -25.66 -41.93
N GLY A 378 18.74 -24.61 -41.12
CA GLY A 378 19.68 -23.52 -41.39
C GLY A 378 19.71 -22.54 -40.22
N THR A 379 20.93 -22.16 -39.81
CA THR A 379 21.15 -21.20 -38.72
C THR A 379 21.82 -19.95 -39.26
N HIS A 380 21.31 -18.79 -38.87
CA HIS A 380 21.83 -17.49 -39.29
C HIS A 380 21.94 -16.55 -38.11
N THR A 381 22.89 -15.61 -38.16
CA THR A 381 23.10 -14.61 -37.11
C THR A 381 23.11 -13.23 -37.74
N ALA A 382 22.32 -12.29 -37.20
CA ALA A 382 22.39 -10.87 -37.59
C ALA A 382 22.06 -9.94 -36.42
N ASN A 383 22.36 -8.66 -36.60
CA ASN A 383 22.07 -7.60 -35.63
C ASN A 383 20.72 -6.90 -35.85
N ASP A 384 20.12 -7.09 -37.03
CA ASP A 384 18.75 -6.67 -37.34
C ASP A 384 17.91 -7.92 -37.66
N PRO A 385 16.91 -8.25 -36.84
CA PRO A 385 16.09 -9.42 -37.07
C PRO A 385 15.10 -9.25 -38.23
N ALA A 386 14.91 -8.03 -38.76
CA ALA A 386 14.11 -7.75 -39.95
C ALA A 386 14.80 -8.19 -41.26
N GLU A 387 16.12 -8.42 -41.22
CA GLU A 387 16.87 -9.01 -42.35
C GLU A 387 16.42 -10.44 -42.68
N PHE A 388 15.59 -11.04 -41.82
CA PHE A 388 15.03 -12.37 -42.00
C PHE A 388 13.53 -12.29 -42.30
N SER A 389 13.17 -12.38 -43.58
CA SER A 389 11.80 -12.61 -44.02
C SER A 389 11.56 -14.11 -44.23
N ILE A 390 10.41 -14.61 -43.77
CA ILE A 390 9.91 -15.94 -44.15
C ILE A 390 9.57 -15.86 -45.64
N LYS A 391 10.51 -16.27 -46.51
CA LYS A 391 10.19 -16.67 -47.88
C LYS A 391 9.81 -18.14 -47.90
#